data_AF-A0A8J4Y6X6-F1
#
_entry.id   AF-A0A8J4Y6X6-F1
#
_cell.length_a   1.000
_cell.length_b   1.000
_cell.length_c   1.000
_cell.angle_alpha   90.00
_cell.angle_beta   90.00
_cell.angle_gamma   90.00
#
_symmetry.space_group_name_H-M   'P 1'
#
loop_
_entity.id
_entity.type
_entity.pdbx_description
1 polymer ?
#
loop_
_entity_poly.entity_id
_entity_poly.type
_entity_poly.pdbx_seq_one_letter_code
_entity_poly.pdbx_strand_id
1 'polypeptide(L)'
;MPTNVNYRANLWALKARGCTHVLVSTACGSLQENIHPGDFVILDQFIDRTTKRSQTFHDGQEGHPPGILHLPMDTPFCPDTSACLRESCETLGYNFHPTGLRGSLGEHYEP
;
A
#
# COMPACT_ATOMS: atom_id res chain seq x y z
N MET A 1 15.99 -6.91 -1.69
CA MET A 1 15.12 -6.97 -0.48
C MET A 1 14.10 -5.84 -0.53
N PRO A 2 12.88 -6.00 0.02
CA PRO A 2 11.82 -4.97 0.02
C PRO A 2 12.24 -3.61 0.61
N THR A 3 13.26 -3.58 1.47
CA THR A 3 13.83 -2.36 2.07
C THR A 3 14.50 -1.45 1.04
N ASN A 4 15.09 -2.02 -0.01
CA ASN A 4 15.90 -1.27 -0.97
C ASN A 4 15.08 -0.70 -2.14
N VAL A 5 13.75 -0.90 -2.12
CA VAL A 5 12.87 -0.35 -3.14
C VAL A 5 12.80 1.17 -2.96
N ASN A 6 13.04 1.92 -4.03
CA ASN A 6 12.94 3.37 -4.01
C ASN A 6 11.47 3.80 -4.23
N TYR A 7 10.66 3.71 -3.19
CA TYR A 7 9.23 4.06 -3.24
C TYR A 7 8.99 5.51 -3.67
N ARG A 8 9.86 6.44 -3.24
CA ARG A 8 9.76 7.86 -3.58
C ARG A 8 9.94 8.07 -5.08
N ALA A 9 11.00 7.51 -5.67
CA ALA A 9 11.22 7.61 -7.11
C ALA A 9 10.09 6.99 -7.92
N ASN A 10 9.59 5.81 -7.51
CA ASN A 10 8.49 5.14 -8.19
C ASN A 10 7.21 6.01 -8.20
N LEU A 11 6.80 6.51 -7.03
CA LEU A 11 5.60 7.35 -6.92
C LEU A 11 5.78 8.70 -7.63
N TRP A 12 6.97 9.29 -7.55
CA TRP A 12 7.27 10.56 -8.24
C TRP A 12 7.23 10.39 -9.76
N ALA A 13 7.77 9.30 -10.29
CA ALA A 13 7.73 9.00 -11.72
C ALA A 13 6.30 8.85 -12.22
N LEU A 14 5.43 8.14 -11.50
CA LEU A 14 4.00 8.02 -11.85
C LEU A 14 3.31 9.39 -11.82
N LYS A 15 3.55 10.18 -10.77
CA LYS A 15 3.01 11.54 -10.66
C LYS A 15 3.49 12.43 -11.81
N ALA A 16 4.77 12.39 -12.16
CA ALA A 16 5.34 13.17 -13.26
C ALA A 16 4.79 12.75 -14.63
N ARG A 17 4.34 11.50 -14.78
CA ARG A 17 3.66 11.00 -15.97
C ARG A 17 2.16 11.30 -16.00
N GLY A 18 1.64 12.01 -15.00
CA GLY A 18 0.24 12.42 -14.93
C GLY A 18 -0.72 11.31 -14.47
N CYS A 19 -0.21 10.25 -13.83
CA CYS A 19 -1.07 9.22 -13.24
C CYS A 19 -1.94 9.83 -12.13
N THR A 20 -3.24 9.56 -12.18
CA THR A 20 -4.23 10.03 -11.18
C THR A 20 -4.49 8.99 -10.10
N HIS A 21 -4.26 7.71 -10.40
CA HIS A 21 -4.49 6.58 -9.50
C HIS A 21 -3.29 5.63 -9.57
N VAL A 22 -3.02 4.94 -8.46
CA VAL A 22 -1.98 3.92 -8.37
C VAL A 22 -2.60 2.65 -7.80
N LEU A 23 -2.62 1.59 -8.59
CA LEU A 23 -3.00 0.25 -8.16
C LEU A 23 -1.72 -0.54 -7.87
N VAL A 24 -1.70 -1.26 -6.75
CA VAL A 24 -0.54 -2.03 -6.29
C VAL A 24 -0.99 -3.42 -5.86
N SER A 25 -0.25 -4.44 -6.27
CA SER A 25 -0.40 -5.80 -5.76
C SER A 25 0.75 -6.14 -4.80
N THR A 26 0.44 -6.94 -3.79
CA THR A 26 1.44 -7.48 -2.85
C THR A 26 1.05 -8.90 -2.49
N ALA A 27 2.00 -9.82 -2.59
CA ALA A 27 1.84 -11.13 -1.95
C ALA A 27 1.99 -10.98 -0.43
N CYS A 28 1.20 -11.73 0.34
CA CYS A 28 1.27 -11.78 1.79
C CYS A 28 0.80 -13.15 2.31
N GLY A 29 1.27 -13.52 3.51
CA GLY A 29 0.70 -14.61 4.27
C GLY A 29 -0.53 -14.15 5.07
N SER A 30 -1.51 -15.02 5.22
CA SER A 30 -2.65 -14.77 6.09
C SER A 30 -2.28 -14.97 7.56
N LEU A 31 -2.87 -14.15 8.43
CA LEU A 31 -2.86 -14.33 9.89
C LEU A 31 -4.23 -14.77 10.43
N GLN A 32 -5.18 -15.09 9.54
CA GLN A 32 -6.53 -15.55 9.87
C GLN A 32 -6.87 -16.82 9.08
N GLU A 33 -7.49 -17.80 9.74
CA GLU A 33 -7.77 -19.12 9.13
C GLU A 33 -8.75 -19.07 7.96
N ASN A 34 -9.61 -18.05 7.92
CA ASN A 34 -10.65 -17.85 6.90
C ASN A 34 -10.17 -17.10 5.64
N ILE A 35 -8.90 -16.67 5.59
CA ILE A 35 -8.30 -16.09 4.38
C ILE A 35 -7.34 -17.14 3.80
N HIS A 36 -7.74 -17.72 2.68
CA HIS A 36 -7.04 -18.87 2.10
C HIS A 36 -6.01 -18.43 1.04
N PRO A 37 -4.97 -19.24 0.76
CA PRO A 37 -4.08 -19.00 -0.37
C PRO A 37 -4.86 -18.87 -1.68
N GLY A 38 -4.65 -17.76 -2.39
CA GLY A 38 -5.37 -17.44 -3.62
C GLY A 38 -6.52 -16.45 -3.44
N ASP A 39 -6.97 -16.20 -2.22
CA ASP A 39 -7.93 -15.13 -1.94
C ASP A 39 -7.29 -13.75 -2.12
N PHE A 40 -8.07 -12.80 -2.63
CA PHE A 40 -7.70 -11.39 -2.61
C PHE A 40 -8.17 -10.70 -1.33
N VAL A 41 -7.46 -9.66 -0.91
CA VAL A 41 -7.90 -8.79 0.18
C VAL A 41 -7.81 -7.36 -0.32
N ILE A 42 -8.94 -6.64 -0.31
CA ILE A 42 -8.96 -5.21 -0.59
C ILE A 42 -8.64 -4.48 0.71
N LEU A 43 -7.37 -4.09 0.86
CA LEU A 43 -6.86 -3.47 2.07
C LEU A 43 -7.50 -2.09 2.30
N ASP A 44 -7.85 -1.83 3.55
CA ASP A 44 -8.38 -0.55 4.01
C ASP A 44 -7.54 0.06 5.15
N GLN A 45 -6.67 -0.73 5.77
CA GLN A 45 -5.80 -0.29 6.86
C GLN A 45 -4.42 -0.95 6.80
N PHE A 46 -3.44 -0.37 7.50
CA PHE A 46 -2.14 -1.01 7.70
C PHE A 46 -1.54 -0.71 9.07
N ILE A 47 -0.65 -1.60 9.54
CA ILE A 47 0.26 -1.35 10.66
C ILE A 47 1.67 -1.30 10.09
N ASP A 48 2.37 -0.19 10.32
CA ASP A 48 3.73 -0.04 9.86
C ASP A 48 4.77 -0.45 10.91
N ARG A 49 5.55 -1.49 10.60
CA ARG A 49 6.72 -1.91 11.39
C ARG A 49 8.04 -1.72 10.61
N THR A 50 8.04 -0.91 9.55
CA THR A 50 9.25 -0.58 8.80
C THR A 50 10.12 0.44 9.54
N THR A 51 11.46 0.30 9.45
CA THR A 51 12.39 1.12 10.26
C THR A 51 13.46 1.85 9.45
N LYS A 52 13.75 1.41 8.23
CA LYS A 52 14.89 1.92 7.42
C LYS A 52 14.46 2.72 6.19
N ARG A 53 13.16 2.89 5.96
CA ARG A 53 12.62 3.45 4.71
C ARG A 53 12.38 4.94 4.84
N SER A 54 12.69 5.70 3.80
CA SER A 54 12.23 7.09 3.67
C SER A 54 10.73 7.11 3.38
N GLN A 55 9.93 7.67 4.30
CA GLN A 55 8.46 7.65 4.24
C GLN A 55 7.84 8.95 3.73
N THR A 56 8.63 10.00 3.50
CA THR A 56 8.14 11.31 3.06
C THR A 56 8.99 11.89 1.91
N PHE A 57 8.35 12.73 1.12
CA PHE A 57 9.01 13.63 0.15
C PHE A 57 9.47 14.94 0.80
N HIS A 58 8.86 15.32 1.92
CA HIS A 58 9.18 16.54 2.66
C HIS A 58 10.22 16.25 3.73
N ASP A 59 11.46 16.00 3.32
CA ASP A 59 12.58 15.62 4.20
C ASP A 59 13.65 16.72 4.34
N GLY A 60 13.44 17.88 3.70
CA GLY A 60 14.35 19.02 3.75
C GLY A 60 15.60 18.90 2.86
N GLN A 61 15.68 17.88 1.99
CA GLN A 61 16.79 17.75 1.04
C GLN A 61 16.66 18.74 -0.12
N GLU A 62 17.80 19.13 -0.70
CA GLU A 62 17.84 19.99 -1.87
C GLU A 62 17.15 19.31 -3.07
N GLY A 63 16.28 20.05 -3.77
CA GLY A 63 15.48 19.52 -4.88
C GLY A 63 14.22 18.76 -4.47
N HIS A 64 13.98 18.55 -3.18
CA HIS A 64 12.73 17.99 -2.66
C HIS A 64 11.70 19.08 -2.30
N PRO A 65 10.40 18.74 -2.24
CA PRO A 65 9.37 19.68 -1.81
C PRO A 65 9.67 20.35 -0.46
N PRO A 66 9.57 21.69 -0.36
CA PRO A 66 9.86 22.39 0.88
C PRO A 66 8.77 22.17 1.93
N GLY A 67 9.09 22.51 3.18
CA GLY A 67 8.16 22.50 4.31
C GLY A 67 8.05 21.16 5.04
N ILE A 68 7.21 21.13 6.08
CA ILE A 68 6.88 19.94 6.85
C ILE A 68 5.43 19.58 6.54
N LEU A 69 5.18 18.32 6.17
CA LEU A 69 3.85 17.83 5.82
C LEU A 69 3.43 16.70 6.76
N HIS A 70 2.39 16.95 7.56
CA HIS A 70 1.72 15.95 8.37
C HIS A 70 0.43 15.53 7.67
N LEU A 71 0.41 14.32 7.12
CA LEU A 71 -0.77 13.75 6.47
C LEU A 71 -1.60 12.93 7.47
N PRO A 72 -2.94 13.07 7.49
CA PRO A 72 -3.79 12.12 8.19
C PRO A 72 -3.70 10.74 7.50
N MET A 73 -3.72 9.68 8.29
CA MET A 73 -3.56 8.29 7.83
C MET A 73 -4.62 7.36 8.42
N ASP A 74 -5.73 7.90 8.93
CA ASP A 74 -6.89 7.14 9.40
C ASP A 74 -7.64 6.45 8.26
N THR A 75 -7.63 7.05 7.07
CA THR A 75 -8.21 6.52 5.82
C THR A 75 -7.13 6.48 4.73
N PRO A 76 -6.16 5.56 4.82
CA PRO A 76 -4.95 5.61 4.00
C PRO A 76 -5.15 5.21 2.53
N PHE A 77 -6.31 4.66 2.18
CA PHE A 77 -6.65 4.22 0.83
C PHE A 77 -7.86 4.98 0.29
N CYS A 78 -7.90 5.16 -1.04
CA CYS A 78 -9.01 5.84 -1.71
C CYS A 78 -10.27 4.95 -1.72
N PRO A 79 -11.40 5.38 -1.11
CA PRO A 79 -12.61 4.57 -1.02
C PRO A 79 -13.21 4.26 -2.40
N ASP A 80 -13.18 5.21 -3.32
CA ASP A 80 -13.72 5.03 -4.67
C ASP A 80 -12.94 3.97 -5.46
N THR A 81 -11.60 4.01 -5.36
CA THR A 81 -10.75 3.01 -6.02
C THR A 81 -10.95 1.62 -5.42
N SER A 82 -11.07 1.53 -4.09
CA SER A 82 -11.36 0.27 -3.40
C SER A 82 -12.73 -0.28 -3.80
N ALA A 83 -13.76 0.56 -3.96
CA ALA A 83 -15.07 0.15 -4.45
C ALA A 83 -14.96 -0.45 -5.87
N CYS A 84 -14.25 0.21 -6.78
CA CYS A 84 -14.01 -0.31 -8.13
C CYS A 84 -13.29 -1.67 -8.12
N LEU A 85 -12.33 -1.89 -7.23
CA LEU A 85 -11.64 -3.17 -7.10
C LEU A 85 -12.57 -4.29 -6.61
N ARG A 86 -13.43 -4.00 -5.63
CA ARG A 86 -14.43 -4.95 -5.13
C ARG A 86 -15.40 -5.36 -6.24
N GLU A 87 -15.97 -4.39 -6.95
CA GLU A 87 -16.86 -4.63 -8.10
C GLU A 87 -16.17 -5.45 -9.19
N SER A 88 -14.88 -5.20 -9.44
CA SER A 88 -14.09 -5.98 -10.40
C SER A 88 -13.93 -7.43 -9.95
N CYS A 89 -13.67 -7.68 -8.66
CA CYS A 89 -13.57 -9.04 -8.13
C CYS A 89 -14.91 -9.78 -8.22
N GLU A 90 -16.03 -9.12 -7.92
CA GLU A 90 -17.37 -9.68 -8.04
C GLU A 90 -17.69 -10.05 -9.50
N THR A 91 -17.42 -9.14 -10.43
CA THR A 91 -17.67 -9.34 -11.86
C THR A 91 -16.86 -10.48 -12.45
N LEU A 92 -15.61 -10.64 -12.01
CA LEU A 92 -14.70 -11.67 -12.49
C LEU A 92 -14.82 -13.01 -11.73
N GLY A 93 -15.64 -13.06 -10.66
CA GLY A 93 -15.84 -14.26 -9.87
C GLY A 93 -14.62 -14.68 -9.03
N TYR A 94 -13.81 -13.72 -8.58
CA TYR A 94 -12.70 -14.00 -7.68
C TYR A 94 -13.16 -14.03 -6.22
N ASN A 95 -12.63 -14.97 -5.44
CA ASN A 95 -12.78 -14.93 -3.99
C ASN A 95 -12.00 -13.75 -3.42
N PHE A 96 -12.66 -12.90 -2.65
CA PHE A 96 -12.01 -11.75 -2.03
C PHE A 96 -12.63 -11.37 -0.69
N HIS A 97 -11.83 -10.69 0.12
CA HIS A 97 -12.23 -10.07 1.38
C HIS A 97 -12.31 -8.55 1.17
N PRO A 98 -13.43 -7.89 1.50
CA PRO A 98 -13.66 -6.49 1.14
C PRO A 98 -12.84 -5.49 1.97
N THR A 99 -12.37 -5.90 3.14
CA THR A 99 -11.55 -5.09 4.07
C THR A 99 -10.40 -5.93 4.60
N GLY A 100 -9.36 -5.28 5.10
CA GLY A 100 -8.21 -5.98 5.63
C GLY A 100 -7.12 -5.05 6.16
N LEU A 101 -6.56 -5.46 7.29
CA LEU A 101 -5.41 -4.81 7.92
C LEU A 101 -4.13 -5.52 7.50
N ARG A 102 -3.20 -4.79 6.88
CA ARG A 102 -1.88 -5.34 6.53
C ARG A 102 -0.79 -4.87 7.49
N GLY A 103 -0.05 -5.80 8.08
CA GLY A 103 1.23 -5.50 8.72
C GLY A 103 2.36 -5.40 7.69
N SER A 104 3.17 -4.34 7.72
CA SER A 104 4.43 -4.26 6.98
C SER A 104 5.62 -4.63 7.87
N LEU A 105 6.17 -5.83 7.67
CA LEU A 105 7.37 -6.28 8.37
C LEU A 105 8.66 -5.72 7.73
N GLY A 106 9.73 -5.72 8.53
CA GLY A 106 11.11 -5.61 8.06
C GLY A 106 11.58 -6.86 7.31
N GLU A 107 12.88 -7.00 7.07
CA GLU A 107 13.44 -8.10 6.26
C GLU A 107 13.32 -9.50 6.88
N HIS A 108 12.87 -9.59 8.13
CA HIS A 108 12.69 -10.85 8.84
C HIS A 108 11.22 -11.30 8.72
N TYR A 109 11.02 -12.41 8.02
CA TYR A 109 9.78 -13.17 8.05
C TYR A 109 9.67 -13.81 9.44
N GLU A 110 8.64 -13.43 10.20
CA GLU A 110 8.25 -14.17 11.40
C GLU A 110 7.20 -15.21 10.96
N PRO A 111 7.46 -16.51 11.16
CA PRO A 111 6.50 -17.57 10.82
C PRO A 111 5.25 -17.55 11.70
#